data_AF-X1QRF9-F1
#
_entry.id   AF-X1QRF9-F1
#
_cell.length_a   1.000
_cell.length_b   1.000
_cell.length_c   1.000
_cell.angle_alpha   90.00
_cell.angle_beta   90.00
_cell.angle_gamma   90.00
#
_symmetry.space_group_name_H-M   'P 1'
#
loop_
_entity.id
_entity.type
_entity.pdbx_description
1 polymer ?
#
loop_
_entity_poly.entity_id
_entity_poly.type
_entity_poly.pdbx_seq_one_letter_code
_entity_poly.pdbx_strand_id
1 'polypeptide(L)' 'GYIYYYDNVRGHSSLSYQTPFAYLKSQLPDLDDKIRFVIPIMLDKVSVELAPWSGYHVLAQHQLSKYKL' A
#
# COMPACT_ATOMS: atom_id res chain seq x y z
N GLY A 1 5.53 11.46 7.59
CA GLY A 1 6.96 11.42 7.23
C GLY A 1 7.30 10.18 6.43
N TYR A 2 7.35 9.02 7.09
CA TYR A 2 7.79 7.76 6.48
C TYR A 2 6.94 7.29 5.28
N ILE A 3 5.61 7.27 5.41
CA ILE A 3 4.69 6.86 4.34
C ILE A 3 4.87 7.74 3.10
N TYR A 4 4.89 9.06 3.28
CA TYR A 4 5.15 10.00 2.18
C TYR A 4 6.46 9.70 1.44
N TYR A 5 7.54 9.46 2.19
CA TYR A 5 8.84 9.11 1.61
C TYR A 5 8.79 7.78 0.84
N TYR A 6 8.15 6.76 1.41
CA TYR A 6 8.01 5.46 0.77
C TYR A 6 7.19 5.55 -0.53
N ASP A 7 6.07 6.27 -0.52
CA ASP A 7 5.17 6.33 -1.66
C ASP A 7 5.63 7.27 -2.78
N ASN A 8 6.35 8.35 -2.45
CA ASN A 8 6.65 9.44 -3.39
C ASN A 8 8.12 9.58 -3.76
N VAL A 9 9.04 9.08 -2.93
CA VAL A 9 10.49 9.30 -3.11
C VAL A 9 11.21 7.99 -3.40
N ARG A 10 10.82 6.90 -2.73
CA ARG A 10 11.52 5.62 -2.83
C ARG A 10 11.01 4.81 -4.03
N GLY A 11 11.92 4.47 -4.94
CA GLY A 11 11.64 3.51 -6.01
C GLY A 11 11.47 2.08 -5.47
N HIS A 12 10.49 1.35 -5.99
CA HIS A 12 10.21 -0.03 -5.59
C HIS A 12 10.66 -1.02 -6.67
N SER A 13 11.46 -2.03 -6.30
CA SER A 13 12.03 -2.99 -7.27
C SER A 13 10.96 -3.78 -8.03
N SER A 14 9.84 -4.10 -7.37
CA SER A 14 8.68 -4.77 -8.00
C SER A 14 7.88 -3.87 -8.95
N LEU A 15 8.15 -2.55 -8.97
CA LEU A 15 7.51 -1.57 -9.86
C LEU A 15 8.52 -1.01 -10.86
N SER A 16 9.53 -1.80 -11.24
CA SER A 16 10.61 -1.36 -12.14
C SER A 16 11.29 -0.07 -11.66
N TYR A 17 11.49 0.05 -10.34
CA TYR A 17 12.05 1.22 -9.67
C TYR A 17 11.23 2.52 -9.75
N GLN A 18 9.98 2.45 -10.21
CA GLN A 18 9.04 3.56 -10.03
C GLN A 18 8.65 3.71 -8.57
N THR A 19 8.26 4.92 -8.18
CA THR A 19 7.63 5.14 -6.88
C THR A 19 6.21 4.59 -6.90
N PRO A 20 5.66 4.12 -5.76
CA PRO A 20 4.27 3.68 -5.69
C PRO A 20 3.27 4.70 -6.25
N PHE A 21 3.46 5.99 -5.94
CA PHE A 21 2.62 7.07 -6.47
C PHE A 21 2.74 7.22 -8.00
N ALA A 22 3.97 7.19 -8.55
CA ALA A 22 4.17 7.32 -9.99
C ALA A 22 3.52 6.16 -10.76
N TYR A 23 3.66 4.94 -10.24
CA TYR A 23 3.00 3.77 -10.81
C TYR A 23 1.48 3.91 -10.77
N LEU A 24 0.92 4.29 -9.62
CA LEU A 24 -0.53 4.50 -9.46
C LEU A 24 -1.08 5.57 -10.41
N LYS A 25 -0.40 6.71 -10.55
CA LYS A 25 -0.80 7.81 -11.43
C LYS A 25 -0.74 7.42 -12.91
N SER A 26 0.17 6.53 -13.29
CA SER A 26 0.23 5.99 -14.66
C SER A 26 -1.00 5.16 -15.02
N GLN A 27 -1.58 4.46 -14.03
CA GLN A 27 -2.77 3.64 -14.21
C GLN A 27 -4.07 4.45 -14.07
N LEU A 28 -4.05 5.50 -13.25
CA LEU A 28 -5.18 6.39 -12.97
C LEU A 28 -4.77 7.87 -13.15
N PRO A 29 -4.70 8.38 -14.39
CA PRO A 29 -4.25 9.74 -14.67
C PRO A 29 -5.09 10.84 -14.00
N ASP A 30 -6.39 10.59 -13.82
CA ASP A 30 -7.34 11.55 -13.25
C ASP A 30 -7.38 11.55 -11.71
N LEU A 31 -6.57 10.70 -11.07
CA LEU A 31 -6.50 10.60 -9.61
C LEU A 31 -6.03 11.93 -9.00
N ASP A 32 -6.71 12.44 -7.98
CA ASP A 32 -6.28 13.67 -7.30
C ASP A 32 -4.91 13.45 -6.62
N ASP A 33 -3.94 14.27 -7.00
CA ASP A 33 -2.57 14.23 -6.49
C ASP A 33 -2.50 14.39 -4.96
N LYS A 34 -3.52 14.97 -4.33
CA LYS A 34 -3.61 15.08 -2.87
C LYS A 34 -3.56 13.73 -2.16
N ILE A 35 -3.86 12.62 -2.85
CA ILE A 35 -3.74 11.27 -2.30
C ILE A 35 -2.34 10.99 -1.74
N ARG A 36 -1.30 11.62 -2.29
CA ARG A 36 0.10 11.49 -1.82
C ARG A 36 0.32 11.96 -0.39
N PHE A 37 -0.59 12.77 0.13
CA PHE A 37 -0.54 13.34 1.47
C PHE A 37 -1.52 12.69 2.44
N VAL A 38 -2.25 11.64 2.01
CA VAL A 38 -3.25 11.00 2.87
C VAL A 38 -2.59 10.53 4.17
N ILE A 39 -3.18 10.99 5.27
CA ILE A 39 -2.67 10.77 6.60
C ILE A 39 -2.78 9.26 6.90
N PRO A 40 -1.71 8.62 7.43
CA PRO A 40 -1.68 7.19 7.69
C PRO A 40 -2.86 6.65 8.51
N ILE A 41 -3.49 7.50 9.33
CA ILE A 41 -4.68 7.16 10.14
C ILE A 41 -5.85 6.68 9.27
N MET A 42 -6.06 7.26 8.07
CA MET A 42 -7.10 6.79 7.16
C MET A 42 -6.80 5.39 6.64
N LEU A 43 -5.55 5.11 6.26
CA LEU A 43 -5.15 3.80 5.74
C LEU A 43 -5.18 2.72 6.82
N ASP A 44 -4.85 3.07 8.05
CA ASP A 44 -4.88 2.14 9.19
C ASP A 44 -6.32 1.78 9.57
N LYS A 45 -7.20 2.78 9.64
CA LYS A 45 -8.64 2.56 9.87
C LYS A 45 -9.28 1.77 8.73
N VAL A 46 -9.00 2.11 7.48
CA VAL A 46 -9.49 1.36 6.31
C VAL A 46 -8.93 -0.07 6.30
N SER A 47 -7.67 -0.29 6.66
CA SER A 47 -7.10 -1.64 6.76
C SER A 47 -7.78 -2.48 7.84
N VAL A 48 -8.18 -1.88 8.96
CA VAL A 48 -8.97 -2.55 10.01
C VAL A 48 -10.39 -2.84 9.50
N GLU A 49 -11.03 -1.87 8.85
CA GLU A 49 -12.41 -2.01 8.34
C GLU A 49 -12.54 -2.97 7.16
N LEU A 50 -11.49 -3.12 6.33
CA LEU A 50 -11.44 -4.10 5.23
C LEU A 50 -11.43 -5.55 5.73
N ALA A 51 -11.16 -5.78 7.03
CA ALA A 51 -11.35 -7.06 7.71
C ALA A 51 -10.72 -8.24 6.91
N PRO A 52 -11.37 -9.35 6.50
CA PRO A 52 -10.72 -10.42 5.73
C PRO A 52 -10.06 -9.99 4.41
N TRP A 53 -10.49 -8.86 3.86
CA TRP A 53 -10.01 -8.32 2.59
C TRP A 53 -8.82 -7.38 2.76
N SER A 54 -8.43 -7.08 4.01
CA SER A 54 -7.23 -6.30 4.25
C SER A 54 -6.00 -7.12 3.89
N GLY A 55 -5.05 -6.50 3.19
CA GLY A 55 -3.80 -7.16 2.81
C GLY A 55 -3.04 -7.74 4.02
N TYR A 56 -3.16 -7.11 5.19
CA TYR A 56 -2.59 -7.61 6.44
C TYR A 56 -3.24 -8.93 6.89
N HIS A 57 -4.56 -9.06 6.77
CA HIS A 57 -5.26 -10.30 7.13
C HIS A 57 -4.88 -11.46 6.19
N VAL A 58 -4.85 -11.20 4.89
CA VAL A 58 -4.45 -12.20 3.88
C VAL A 58 -3.00 -12.64 4.07
N LEU A 59 -2.08 -11.71 4.32
CA LEU A 59 -0.66 -12.02 4.56
C LEU A 59 -0.46 -12.80 5.87
N ALA A 60 -1.18 -12.45 6.93
CA ALA A 60 -1.12 -13.16 8.21
C ALA A 60 -1.58 -14.63 8.07
N GLN A 61 -2.63 -14.88 7.28
CA GLN A 61 -3.10 -16.24 7.00
C GLN A 61 -2.08 -17.05 6.17
N HIS A 62 -1.43 -16.42 5.17
CA HIS A 62 -0.37 -17.06 4.39
C HIS A 62 0.85 -17.47 5.23
N GLN A 63 1.17 -16.71 6.28
CA GLN A 63 2.24 -17.08 7.21
C GLN A 63 1.84 -18.31 8.05
N LEU A 64 0.61 -18.37 8.57
CA LEU A 64 0.12 -19.54 9.32
C LEU A 64 0.06 -20.82 8.46
N SER A 65 -0.27 -20.69 7.17
CA SER A 65 -0.28 -21.80 6.21
C SER A 65 1.12 -22.40 5.98
N LYS A 66 2.19 -21.60 5.98
CA LYS A 66 3.56 -22.10 5.79
C LYS A 66 4.10 -22.94 6.96
N TYR A 67 3.47 -22.84 8.14
CA TYR A 67 3.87 -23.57 9.34
C TYR A 67 2.88 -24.68 9.75
N LYS A 68 1.87 -24.96 8.92
CA LYS A 68 0.98 -26.11 9.10
C LYS A 68 1.58 -27.33 8.36
N LEU A 69 2.32 -28.15 9.11
CA LEU A 69 2.65 -29.54 8.79
C LEU A 69 1.42 -30.44 9.03
#